data_AF-A0A7S3M348-F1
#
_entry.id   AF-A0A7S3M348-F1
#
_cell.length_a   1.000
_cell.length_b   1.000
_cell.length_c   1.000
_cell.angle_alpha   90.00
_cell.angle_beta   90.00
_cell.angle_gamma   90.00
#
_symmetry.space_group_name_H-M   'P 1'
#
loop_
_entity.id
_entity.type
_entity.pdbx_description
1 polymer ?
#
loop_
_entity_poly.entity_id
_entity_poly.type
_entity_poly.pdbx_seq_one_letter_code
_entity_poly.pdbx_strand_id
1 'polypeptide(L)'
;DKVDEEAEEVPLPKPLIRIRDAMLQHHKRIENLLREHGVDVDPEEPSRMCNVALMGIAYRWACGESLANIMPDTWLQEGTIVRSIVRAEELLRKLQDVAKLLGNMKLRQVFKEAAEL
;
A
#
# COMPACT_ATOMS: atom_id res chain seq x y z
N ASP A 1 -24.02 4.44 13.97
CA ASP A 1 -23.15 4.70 15.12
C ASP A 1 -21.80 5.17 14.68
N LYS A 2 -21.39 6.32 15.22
CA LYS A 2 -20.12 6.99 14.97
C LYS A 2 -19.03 6.23 15.70
N VAL A 3 -18.24 5.47 14.96
CA VAL A 3 -16.92 5.05 15.40
C VAL A 3 -15.98 5.46 14.27
N ASP A 4 -15.85 6.78 14.12
CA ASP A 4 -14.60 7.36 13.64
C ASP A 4 -13.58 7.09 14.75
N GLU A 5 -13.09 5.85 14.79
CA GLU A 5 -11.93 5.48 15.57
C GLU A 5 -10.77 6.27 14.96
N GLU A 6 -10.41 7.38 15.62
CA GLU A 6 -9.07 7.95 15.56
C GLU A 6 -8.12 6.86 16.09
N ALA A 7 -7.86 5.86 15.25
CA ALA A 7 -6.87 4.85 15.49
C ALA A 7 -5.55 5.59 15.63
N GLU A 8 -4.96 5.50 16.82
CA GLU A 8 -3.66 6.06 17.14
C GLU A 8 -2.69 5.66 16.02
N GLU A 9 -2.38 6.62 15.16
CA GLU A 9 -1.76 6.36 13.86
C GLU A 9 -0.35 5.84 14.15
N VAL A 10 -0.11 4.54 13.96
CA VAL A 10 1.21 3.93 14.17
C VAL A 10 2.21 4.76 13.36
N PRO A 11 3.18 5.43 14.01
CA PRO A 11 3.99 6.44 13.35
C PRO A 11 4.81 5.79 12.24
N LEU A 12 4.46 6.14 11.00
CA LEU A 12 5.13 5.60 9.84
C LEU A 12 6.59 6.09 9.78
N PRO A 13 7.54 5.20 9.47
CA PRO A 13 8.89 5.60 9.10
C PRO A 13 8.87 6.72 8.05
N LYS A 14 9.76 7.72 8.20
CA LYS A 14 9.88 8.86 7.27
C LYS A 14 9.91 8.47 5.77
N PRO A 15 10.57 7.37 5.36
CA PRO A 15 10.53 6.93 3.97
C PRO A 15 9.11 6.57 3.49
N LEU A 16 8.29 5.93 4.33
CA LEU A 16 6.92 5.55 3.98
C LEU A 16 5.99 6.75 3.88
N ILE A 17 6.19 7.77 4.73
CA ILE A 17 5.46 9.04 4.62
C ILE A 17 5.69 9.67 3.24
N ARG A 18 6.95 9.71 2.77
CA ARG A 18 7.28 10.24 1.44
C ARG A 18 6.61 9.46 0.32
N ILE A 19 6.53 8.13 0.44
CA ILE A 19 5.88 7.27 -0.55
C ILE A 19 4.37 7.54 -0.58
N ARG A 20 3.71 7.61 0.58
CA ARG A 20 2.30 7.97 0.71
C ARG A 20 2.02 9.31 0.04
N ASP A 21 2.80 10.33 0.37
CA ASP A 21 2.58 11.68 -0.16
C ASP A 21 2.77 11.72 -1.69
N ALA A 22 3.77 11.00 -2.22
CA ALA A 22 3.95 10.87 -3.66
C ALA A 22 2.77 10.16 -4.34
N MET A 23 2.25 9.06 -3.75
CA MET A 23 1.07 8.38 -4.27
C MET A 23 -0.17 9.28 -4.27
N LEU A 24 -0.40 10.04 -3.20
CA LEU A 24 -1.52 11.00 -3.13
C LEU A 24 -1.39 12.11 -4.18
N GLN A 25 -0.17 12.60 -4.42
CA GLN A 25 0.09 13.57 -5.50
C GLN A 25 -0.22 12.98 -6.88
N HIS A 26 0.13 11.72 -7.13
CA HIS A 26 -0.21 11.05 -8.38
C HIS A 26 -1.72 10.87 -8.55
N HIS A 27 -2.45 10.45 -7.50
CA HIS A 27 -3.90 10.36 -7.54
C HIS A 27 -4.54 11.71 -7.88
N LYS A 28 -4.14 12.79 -7.20
CA LYS A 28 -4.65 14.14 -7.47
C LYS A 28 -4.42 14.59 -8.91
N ARG A 29 -3.28 14.22 -9.51
CA ARG A 29 -3.00 14.53 -10.92
C ARG A 29 -3.93 13.76 -11.87
N ILE A 30 -4.17 12.48 -11.61
CA ILE A 30 -5.08 11.64 -12.39
C ILE A 30 -6.52 12.17 -12.26
N GLU A 31 -6.95 12.46 -11.03
CA GLU A 31 -8.26 13.02 -10.71
C GLU A 31 -8.52 14.34 -11.44
N ASN A 32 -7.57 15.26 -11.43
CA ASN A 32 -7.68 16.51 -12.18
C ASN A 32 -7.84 16.26 -13.68
N LEU A 33 -7.04 15.35 -14.26
CA LEU A 33 -7.13 14.99 -15.68
C LEU A 33 -8.49 14.37 -16.02
N LEU A 34 -9.02 13.52 -15.16
CA LEU A 34 -10.34 12.91 -15.34
C LEU A 34 -11.45 13.96 -15.32
N ARG A 35 -11.40 14.90 -14.37
CA ARG A 35 -12.37 16.01 -14.29
C ARG A 35 -12.30 16.94 -15.49
N GLU A 36 -11.10 17.24 -15.99
CA GLU A 36 -10.90 18.01 -17.22
C GLU A 36 -11.60 17.38 -18.43
N HIS A 37 -11.78 16.05 -18.42
CA HIS A 37 -12.47 15.30 -19.48
C HIS A 37 -13.93 14.95 -19.12
N GLY A 38 -14.49 15.58 -18.08
CA GLY A 38 -15.89 15.42 -17.69
C GLY A 38 -16.22 14.11 -16.97
N VAL A 39 -15.21 13.38 -16.48
CA VAL A 39 -15.40 12.20 -15.65
C VAL A 39 -15.58 12.66 -14.20
N ASP A 40 -16.71 12.29 -13.60
CA ASP A 40 -16.95 12.53 -12.17
C ASP A 40 -16.11 11.56 -11.33
N VAL A 41 -15.45 12.09 -10.30
CA VAL A 41 -14.52 11.34 -9.45
C VAL A 41 -14.87 11.62 -8.01
N ASP A 42 -15.09 10.54 -7.25
CA ASP A 42 -15.38 10.58 -5.82
C ASP A 42 -14.20 11.24 -5.08
N PRO A 43 -14.41 12.38 -4.39
CA PRO A 43 -13.34 13.06 -3.65
C PRO A 43 -12.74 12.21 -2.52
N GLU A 44 -13.42 11.16 -2.07
CA GLU A 44 -12.91 10.24 -1.05
C GLU A 44 -12.12 9.05 -1.63
N GLU A 45 -12.09 8.87 -2.96
CA GLU A 45 -11.40 7.77 -3.62
C GLU A 45 -9.91 7.66 -3.23
N PRO A 46 -9.10 8.75 -3.22
CA PRO A 46 -7.66 8.63 -2.92
C PRO A 46 -7.37 8.08 -1.52
N SER A 47 -8.16 8.49 -0.53
CA SER A 47 -8.06 8.03 0.86
C SER A 47 -8.47 6.55 0.99
N ARG A 48 -9.45 6.11 0.20
CA ARG A 48 -9.88 4.70 0.16
C ARG A 48 -8.86 3.79 -0.51
N MET A 49 -8.16 4.27 -1.53
CA MET A 49 -7.20 3.47 -2.28
C MET A 49 -5.87 3.25 -1.54
N CYS A 50 -5.52 4.13 -0.59
CA CYS A 50 -4.23 4.09 0.10
C CYS A 50 -4.40 3.88 1.61
N ASN A 51 -4.52 2.62 2.05
CA ASN A 51 -4.60 2.30 3.48
C ASN A 51 -3.22 2.41 4.15
N VAL A 52 -3.03 3.53 4.84
CA VAL A 52 -1.79 3.90 5.54
C VAL A 52 -1.44 2.91 6.68
N ALA A 53 -2.44 2.40 7.39
CA ALA A 53 -2.24 1.43 8.47
C ALA A 53 -1.69 0.10 7.94
N LEU A 54 -2.25 -0.43 6.85
CA LEU A 54 -1.75 -1.64 6.19
C LEU A 54 -0.32 -1.44 5.65
N MET A 55 0.02 -0.24 5.18
CA MET A 55 1.38 0.06 4.72
C MET A 55 2.41 -0.07 5.86
N GLY A 56 2.10 0.43 7.06
CA GLY A 56 2.96 0.28 8.24
C GLY A 56 3.11 -1.17 8.70
N ILE A 57 2.00 -1.90 8.71
CA ILE A 57 1.97 -3.33 9.09
C ILE A 57 2.79 -4.18 8.12
N ALA A 58 2.59 -4.00 6.81
CA ALA A 58 3.33 -4.74 5.79
C ALA A 58 4.84 -4.47 5.86
N TYR A 59 5.24 -3.24 6.20
CA TYR A 59 6.64 -2.89 6.40
C TYR A 59 7.26 -3.61 7.61
N ARG A 60 6.58 -3.60 8.77
CA ARG A 60 7.04 -4.32 9.97
C ARG A 60 7.18 -5.82 9.73
N TRP A 61 6.18 -6.41 9.06
CA TRP A 61 6.23 -7.81 8.63
C TRP A 61 7.45 -8.09 7.74
N ALA A 62 7.68 -7.27 6.71
CA ALA A 62 8.83 -7.40 5.81
C ALA A 62 10.19 -7.19 6.51
N CYS A 63 10.21 -6.53 7.69
CA CYS A 63 11.39 -6.42 8.55
C CYS A 63 11.57 -7.62 9.50
N GLY A 64 10.74 -8.67 9.38
CA GLY A 64 10.84 -9.91 10.14
C GLY A 64 10.05 -9.92 11.46
N GLU A 65 9.18 -8.94 11.69
CA GLU A 65 8.35 -8.93 12.88
C GLU A 65 7.18 -9.92 12.77
N SER A 66 6.97 -10.72 13.82
CA SER A 66 5.90 -11.72 13.83
C SER A 66 4.51 -11.08 13.90
N LEU A 67 3.51 -11.75 13.32
CA LEU A 67 2.12 -11.27 13.33
C LEU A 67 1.62 -11.07 14.76
N ALA A 68 1.98 -11.97 15.68
CA ALA A 68 1.63 -11.87 17.10
C ALA A 68 2.13 -10.58 17.76
N ASN A 69 3.27 -10.03 17.32
CA ASN A 69 3.80 -8.77 17.82
C ASN A 69 3.17 -7.54 17.14
N ILE A 70 2.67 -7.69 15.91
CA ILE A 70 2.01 -6.61 15.17
C ILE A 70 0.56 -6.43 15.59
N MET A 71 -0.15 -7.52 15.88
CA MET A 71 -1.59 -7.51 16.20
C MET A 71 -1.99 -6.55 17.33
N PRO A 72 -1.21 -6.37 18.42
CA PRO A 72 -1.56 -5.42 19.49
C PRO A 72 -1.59 -3.95 19.05
N ASP A 73 -0.87 -3.60 17.98
CA ASP A 73 -0.72 -2.21 17.52
C ASP A 73 -1.73 -1.85 16.42
N THR A 74 -2.72 -2.71 16.17
CA THR A 74 -3.70 -2.50 15.11
C THR A 74 -5.08 -3.02 15.47
N TRP A 75 -6.10 -2.29 15.05
CA TRP A 75 -7.51 -2.67 15.11
C TRP A 75 -7.93 -3.53 13.91
N LEU A 76 -7.04 -3.74 12.94
CA LEU A 76 -7.32 -4.56 11.76
C LEU A 76 -7.37 -6.03 12.14
N GLN A 77 -8.34 -6.74 11.55
CA GLN A 77 -8.44 -8.18 11.72
C GLN A 77 -7.25 -8.90 11.07
N GLU A 78 -6.74 -9.93 11.76
CA GLU A 78 -5.62 -10.76 11.29
C GLU A 78 -5.83 -11.27 9.86
N GLY A 79 -7.03 -11.78 9.55
CA GLY A 79 -7.37 -12.28 8.21
C GLY A 79 -7.38 -11.17 7.14
N THR A 80 -7.60 -9.91 7.50
CA THR A 80 -7.45 -8.77 6.58
C THR A 80 -5.97 -8.51 6.30
N ILE A 81 -5.12 -8.56 7.33
CA ILE A 81 -3.67 -8.36 7.20
C ILE A 81 -3.07 -9.46 6.33
N VAL A 82 -3.28 -10.74 6.69
CA VAL A 82 -2.72 -11.89 5.97
C VAL A 82 -3.15 -11.89 4.50
N ARG A 83 -4.45 -11.68 4.22
CA ARG A 83 -4.94 -11.60 2.83
C ARG A 83 -4.34 -10.41 2.07
N SER A 84 -4.11 -9.28 2.73
CA SER A 84 -3.52 -8.10 2.08
C SER A 84 -2.05 -8.34 1.73
N ILE A 85 -1.28 -8.99 2.61
CA ILE A 85 0.13 -9.35 2.37
C ILE A 85 0.23 -10.35 1.21
N VAL A 86 -0.57 -11.43 1.22
CA VAL A 86 -0.57 -12.42 0.13
C VAL A 86 -0.96 -11.79 -1.21
N ARG A 87 -1.96 -10.89 -1.22
CA ARG A 87 -2.33 -10.14 -2.43
C ARG A 87 -1.21 -9.21 -2.92
N ALA A 88 -0.48 -8.59 -2.00
CA ALA A 88 0.67 -7.75 -2.35
C ALA A 88 1.80 -8.60 -2.96
N GLU A 89 2.08 -9.78 -2.41
CA GLU A 89 3.02 -10.75 -2.97
C GLU A 89 2.63 -11.17 -4.40
N GLU A 90 1.35 -11.53 -4.61
CA GLU A 90 0.83 -11.86 -5.94
C GLU A 90 0.98 -10.70 -6.94
N LEU A 91 0.75 -9.47 -6.49
CA LEU A 91 0.97 -8.26 -7.30
C LEU A 91 2.44 -8.10 -7.67
N LEU A 92 3.37 -8.27 -6.73
CA LEU A 92 4.81 -8.23 -6.99
C LEU A 92 5.22 -9.27 -8.03
N ARG A 93 4.67 -10.50 -7.96
CA ARG A 93 4.91 -11.55 -8.97
C ARG A 93 4.44 -11.13 -10.36
N LYS A 94 3.24 -10.54 -10.47
CA LYS A 94 2.74 -9.98 -11.76
C LYS A 94 3.64 -8.85 -12.28
N LEU A 95 4.12 -7.99 -11.39
CA LEU A 95 5.01 -6.88 -11.75
C LEU A 95 6.39 -7.35 -12.23
N GLN A 96 6.88 -8.52 -11.79
CA GLN A 96 8.09 -9.13 -12.36
C GLN A 96 7.94 -9.43 -13.86
N ASP A 97 6.78 -9.94 -14.28
CA ASP A 97 6.49 -10.23 -15.68
C ASP A 97 6.37 -8.94 -16.51
N VAL A 98 5.72 -7.92 -15.96
CA VAL A 98 5.64 -6.59 -16.59
C VAL A 98 7.03 -5.98 -16.74
N ALA A 99 7.86 -6.02 -15.70
CA ALA A 99 9.23 -5.50 -15.76
C ALA A 99 10.09 -6.25 -16.79
N LYS A 100 9.91 -7.58 -16.91
CA LYS A 100 10.54 -8.40 -17.95
C LYS A 100 10.12 -7.94 -19.35
N LEU A 101 8.83 -7.75 -19.57
CA LEU A 101 8.26 -7.32 -20.85
C LEU A 101 8.81 -5.95 -21.28
N LEU A 102 9.00 -5.04 -20.32
CA LEU A 102 9.58 -3.72 -20.53
C LEU A 102 11.11 -3.73 -20.67
N GLY A 103 11.76 -4.90 -20.54
CA GLY A 103 13.23 -5.02 -20.59
C GLY A 103 13.95 -4.50 -19.35
N ASN A 104 13.23 -4.16 -18.28
CA ASN A 104 13.82 -3.60 -17.05
C ASN A 104 14.14 -4.72 -16.05
N MET A 105 15.28 -5.39 -16.28
CA MET A 105 15.72 -6.52 -15.46
C MET A 105 16.07 -6.12 -14.02
N LYS A 106 16.55 -4.90 -13.80
CA LYS A 106 16.83 -4.37 -12.45
C LYS A 106 15.54 -4.27 -11.64
N LEU A 107 14.49 -3.69 -12.23
CA LEU A 107 13.20 -3.56 -11.56
C LEU A 107 12.54 -4.92 -11.31
N ARG A 108 12.68 -5.86 -12.25
CA ARG A 108 12.24 -7.24 -12.06
C ARG A 108 12.90 -7.88 -10.84
N GLN A 109 14.21 -7.69 -10.67
CA GLN A 109 14.94 -8.26 -9.54
C GLN A 109 14.45 -7.66 -8.20
N VAL A 110 14.21 -6.34 -8.16
CA VAL A 110 13.62 -5.68 -6.98
C VAL A 110 12.26 -6.27 -6.61
N PHE A 111 11.37 -6.48 -7.58
CA PHE A 111 10.06 -7.10 -7.31
C PHE A 111 10.17 -8.57 -6.90
N LYS A 112 11.19 -9.28 -7.38
CA LYS A 112 11.45 -10.66 -6.96
C LYS A 112 11.86 -10.72 -5.50
N GLU A 113 12.87 -9.93 -5.11
CA GLU A 113 13.37 -9.89 -3.73
C GLU A 113 12.27 -9.47 -2.76
N ALA A 114 11.45 -8.47 -3.12
CA ALA A 114 10.33 -8.03 -2.29
C ALA A 114 9.25 -9.11 -2.10
N ALA A 115 9.06 -10.01 -3.07
CA ALA A 115 8.05 -11.08 -2.98
C ALA A 115 8.55 -12.31 -2.20
N GLU A 116 9.80 -12.32 -1.77
CA GLU A 116 10.42 -13.40 -0.98
C GLU A 116 10.54 -13.02 0.51
N LEU A 117 10.13 -11.80 0.90
CA LEU A 117 10.03 -11.31 2.27
C LEU A 117 8.75 -11.83 2.95
#